data_AF-A0A389M3E7-F1
#
_entry.id   AF-A0A389M3E7-F1
#
_cell.length_a   1.000
_cell.length_b   1.000
_cell.length_c   1.000
_cell.angle_alpha   90.00
_cell.angle_beta   90.00
_cell.angle_gamma   90.00
#
_symmetry.space_group_name_H-M   'P 1'
#
loop_
_entity.id
_entity.type
_entity.pdbx_description
1 polymer ?
#
loop_
_entity_poly.entity_id
_entity_poly.type
_entity_poly.pdbx_seq_one_letter_code
_entity_poly.pdbx_strand_id
1 'polypeptide(L)'
;MKKTLEKSERMEKIREKVTVNNSINEYQRVAHLILSDSSLVSLFEQYRTTQSAYLIQRERPGEKEKADLFIEELKQQKTVLLANDDVSNYFMLGRKITFFADELNFELNKIIKTEKSGCK
;
A
#
# COMPACT_ATOMS: atom_id res chain seq x y z
N MET A 1 11.87 4.74 37.45
CA MET A 1 10.64 5.57 37.31
C MET A 1 10.66 6.48 36.08
N LYS A 2 11.67 7.34 35.87
CA LYS A 2 11.69 8.33 34.76
C LYS A 2 11.58 7.72 33.34
N LYS A 3 12.32 6.64 33.06
CA LYS A 3 12.27 5.92 31.76
C LYS A 3 10.91 5.26 31.47
N THR A 4 10.18 4.84 32.50
CA THR A 4 8.85 4.20 32.36
C THR A 4 7.78 5.22 32.00
N LEU A 5 7.90 6.45 32.53
CA LEU A 5 7.00 7.56 32.24
C LEU A 5 7.16 8.05 30.79
N GLU A 6 8.41 8.26 30.34
CA GLU A 6 8.73 8.66 28.96
C GLU A 6 8.27 7.62 27.93
N LYS A 7 8.30 6.32 28.28
CA LYS A 7 7.75 5.24 27.44
C LYS A 7 6.23 5.35 27.32
N SER A 8 5.54 5.55 28.44
CA SER A 8 4.07 5.68 28.45
C SER A 8 3.60 6.86 27.59
N GLU A 9 4.27 8.01 27.71
CA GLU A 9 3.95 9.21 26.91
C GLU A 9 4.21 8.99 25.41
N ARG A 10 5.29 8.29 25.05
CA ARG A 10 5.58 7.95 23.64
C ARG A 10 4.57 6.97 23.06
N MET A 11 4.13 5.97 23.83
CA MET A 11 3.10 5.02 23.40
C MET A 11 1.74 5.69 23.22
N GLU A 12 1.39 6.65 24.09
CA GLU A 12 0.13 7.39 23.96
C GLU A 12 0.12 8.28 22.70
N LYS A 13 1.22 8.98 22.40
CA LYS A 13 1.36 9.75 21.15
C LYS A 13 1.26 8.89 19.89
N ILE A 14 1.77 7.65 19.95
CA ILE A 14 1.61 6.68 18.86
C ILE A 14 0.13 6.28 18.70
N ARG A 15 -0.57 6.01 19.80
CA ARG A 15 -2.00 5.68 19.81
C ARG A 15 -2.84 6.81 19.22
N GLU A 16 -2.61 8.05 19.63
CA GLU A 16 -3.30 9.23 19.09
C GLU A 16 -3.11 9.37 17.57
N LYS A 17 -1.87 9.20 17.08
CA LYS A 17 -1.58 9.23 15.64
C LYS A 17 -2.36 8.16 14.85
N VAL A 18 -2.53 6.96 15.41
CA VAL A 18 -3.29 5.88 14.77
C VAL A 18 -4.77 6.22 14.72
N THR A 19 -5.34 6.69 15.84
CA THR A 19 -6.77 7.00 15.96
C THR A 19 -7.20 8.13 15.04
N VAL A 20 -6.33 9.11 14.77
CA VAL A 20 -6.64 10.27 13.92
C VAL A 20 -6.41 9.99 12.42
N ASN A 21 -5.90 8.81 12.05
CA ASN A 21 -5.63 8.51 10.64
C ASN A 21 -6.92 8.20 9.85
N ASN A 22 -7.58 9.27 9.40
CA ASN A 22 -8.77 9.24 8.56
C ASN A 22 -8.53 8.57 7.19
N SER A 23 -7.27 8.34 6.80
CA SER A 23 -6.94 7.75 5.50
C SER A 23 -7.43 6.30 5.38
N ILE A 24 -7.53 5.55 6.48
CA ILE A 24 -8.01 4.16 6.46
C ILE A 24 -9.50 4.10 6.14
N ASN A 25 -10.31 4.93 6.80
CA ASN A 25 -11.75 4.99 6.56
C ASN A 25 -12.05 5.47 5.15
N GLU A 26 -11.32 6.51 4.69
CA GLU A 26 -11.46 7.01 3.33
C GLU A 26 -11.02 5.98 2.28
N TYR A 27 -9.94 5.23 2.54
CA TYR A 27 -9.49 4.14 1.69
C TYR A 27 -10.57 3.06 1.53
N GLN A 28 -11.21 2.64 2.63
CA GLN A 28 -12.30 1.67 2.60
C GLN A 28 -13.52 2.19 1.82
N ARG A 29 -13.88 3.47 2.02
CA ARG A 29 -14.98 4.13 1.32
C ARG A 29 -14.74 4.15 -0.20
N VAL A 30 -13.57 4.59 -0.62
CA VAL A 30 -13.20 4.65 -2.05
C VAL A 30 -13.12 3.24 -2.65
N ALA A 31 -12.63 2.25 -1.89
CA ALA A 31 -12.66 0.85 -2.33
C ALA A 31 -14.07 0.37 -2.66
N HIS A 32 -15.07 0.72 -1.84
CA HIS A 32 -16.47 0.37 -2.10
C HIS A 32 -17.01 1.03 -3.36
N LEU A 33 -16.66 2.29 -3.62
CA LEU A 33 -17.07 2.99 -4.85
C LEU A 33 -16.51 2.28 -6.09
N ILE A 34 -15.22 1.94 -6.08
CA ILE A 34 -14.58 1.22 -7.19
C ILE A 34 -15.25 -0.15 -7.42
N LEU A 35 -15.53 -0.90 -6.35
CA LEU A 35 -16.15 -2.23 -6.46
C LEU A 35 -17.62 -2.17 -6.89
N SER A 36 -18.28 -1.04 -6.71
CA SER A 36 -19.66 -0.84 -7.17
C SER A 36 -19.78 -0.43 -8.64
N ASP A 37 -18.67 -0.04 -9.28
CA ASP A 37 -18.62 0.34 -10.69
C ASP A 37 -18.23 -0.88 -11.55
N SER A 38 -19.20 -1.40 -12.30
CA SER A 38 -19.00 -2.57 -13.17
C SER A 38 -17.98 -2.36 -14.29
N SER A 39 -17.80 -1.12 -14.75
CA SER A 39 -16.81 -0.78 -15.77
C SER A 39 -15.39 -0.83 -15.20
N LEU A 40 -15.19 -0.31 -13.98
CA LEU A 40 -13.91 -0.37 -13.29
C LEU A 40 -13.55 -1.81 -12.91
N VAL A 41 -14.52 -2.58 -12.41
CA VAL A 41 -14.33 -4.01 -12.12
C VAL A 41 -13.84 -4.74 -13.37
N SER A 42 -14.48 -4.52 -14.52
CA SER A 42 -14.08 -5.12 -15.80
C SER A 42 -12.66 -4.72 -16.21
N LEU A 43 -12.28 -3.45 -16.07
CA LEU A 43 -10.92 -2.98 -16.35
C LEU A 43 -9.88 -3.60 -15.40
N PHE A 44 -10.21 -3.78 -14.13
CA PHE A 44 -9.34 -4.45 -13.16
C PHE A 44 -9.18 -5.94 -13.48
N GLU A 45 -10.22 -6.64 -13.90
CA GLU A 45 -10.16 -8.04 -14.33
C GLU A 45 -9.30 -8.22 -15.58
N GLN A 46 -9.42 -7.31 -16.56
CA GLN A 46 -8.55 -7.28 -17.74
C GLN A 46 -7.09 -7.08 -17.33
N TYR A 47 -6.81 -6.06 -16.50
CA TYR A 47 -5.48 -5.80 -15.99
C TYR A 47 -4.88 -7.01 -15.28
N ARG A 48 -5.67 -7.67 -14.42
CA ARG A 48 -5.24 -8.88 -13.69
C ARG A 48 -4.95 -10.04 -14.64
N THR A 49 -5.77 -10.22 -15.67
CA THR A 49 -5.59 -11.26 -16.69
C THR A 49 -4.29 -11.05 -17.46
N THR A 50 -4.03 -9.83 -17.95
CA THR A 50 -2.78 -9.46 -18.61
C THR A 50 -1.58 -9.64 -17.66
N GLN A 51 -1.74 -9.29 -16.38
CA GLN A 51 -0.69 -9.45 -15.38
C GLN A 51 -0.34 -10.93 -15.14
N SER A 52 -1.36 -11.79 -15.03
CA SER A 52 -1.15 -13.24 -14.91
C SER A 52 -0.45 -13.81 -16.15
N ALA A 53 -0.83 -13.38 -17.35
CA ALA A 53 -0.18 -13.79 -18.60
C ALA A 53 1.31 -13.37 -18.62
N TYR A 54 1.61 -12.12 -18.24
CA TYR A 54 2.99 -11.65 -18.09
C TYR A 54 3.83 -12.51 -17.13
N LEU A 55 3.28 -12.86 -15.96
CA LEU A 55 3.99 -13.67 -14.95
C LEU A 55 4.34 -15.06 -15.47
N ILE A 56 3.44 -15.68 -16.26
CA ILE A 56 3.72 -16.96 -16.92
C ILE A 56 4.77 -16.78 -18.01
N GLN A 57 4.66 -15.71 -18.79
CA GLN A 57 5.52 -15.45 -19.95
C GLN A 57 6.97 -15.14 -19.56
N ARG A 58 7.18 -14.36 -18.48
CA ARG A 58 8.53 -13.97 -18.04
C ARG A 58 9.38 -15.14 -17.52
N GLU A 59 8.73 -16.23 -17.10
CA GLU A 59 9.40 -17.41 -16.57
C GLU A 59 9.85 -18.37 -17.69
N ARG A 60 9.45 -18.10 -18.94
CA ARG A 60 9.81 -18.91 -20.09
C ARG A 60 11.17 -18.47 -20.68
N PRO A 61 12.13 -19.40 -20.81
CA PRO A 61 13.43 -19.08 -21.40
C PRO A 61 13.28 -18.69 -22.87
N GLY A 62 13.96 -17.61 -23.27
CA GLY A 62 14.02 -17.16 -24.67
C GLY A 62 12.80 -16.37 -25.16
N GLU A 63 11.77 -16.16 -24.33
CA GLU A 63 10.55 -15.45 -24.74
C GLU A 63 10.42 -14.03 -24.14
N LYS A 64 11.56 -13.36 -23.92
CA LYS A 64 11.61 -12.02 -23.32
C LYS A 64 10.79 -10.98 -24.10
N GLU A 65 10.90 -10.99 -25.42
CA GLU A 65 10.19 -10.03 -26.29
C GLU A 65 8.66 -10.12 -26.11
N LYS A 66 8.12 -11.33 -25.91
CA LYS A 66 6.69 -11.53 -25.62
C LYS A 66 6.32 -10.99 -24.24
N ALA A 67 7.19 -11.16 -23.25
CA ALA A 67 6.98 -10.59 -21.93
C ALA A 67 6.99 -9.05 -21.96
N ASP A 68 7.84 -8.45 -22.79
CA ASP A 68 7.91 -6.99 -22.97
C ASP A 68 6.62 -6.41 -23.58
N LEU A 69 5.96 -7.13 -24.50
CA LEU A 69 4.65 -6.72 -25.03
C LEU A 69 3.58 -6.63 -23.93
N PHE A 70 3.52 -7.62 -23.02
CA PHE A 70 2.60 -7.57 -21.89
C PHE A 70 2.90 -6.41 -20.92
N ILE A 71 4.18 -6.02 -20.76
CA ILE A 71 4.54 -4.85 -19.95
C ILE A 71 3.95 -3.57 -20.55
N GLU A 72 4.04 -3.39 -21.87
CA GLU A 72 3.47 -2.21 -22.53
C GLU A 72 1.94 -2.18 -22.43
N GLU A 73 1.28 -3.33 -22.59
CA GLU A 73 -0.17 -3.45 -22.38
C GLU A 73 -0.57 -3.10 -20.94
N LEU A 74 0.15 -3.62 -19.94
CA LEU A 74 -0.08 -3.30 -18.53
C LEU A 74 0.11 -1.81 -18.23
N LYS A 75 1.09 -1.15 -18.87
CA LYS A 75 1.29 0.31 -18.72
C LYS A 75 0.10 1.09 -19.28
N GLN A 76 -0.42 0.69 -20.44
CA GLN A 76 -1.59 1.34 -21.05
C GLN A 76 -2.84 1.14 -20.18
N GLN A 77 -3.14 -0.10 -19.80
CA GLN A 77 -4.28 -0.42 -18.92
C GLN A 77 -4.19 0.31 -17.58
N LYS A 78 -2.99 0.36 -16.97
CA LYS A 78 -2.76 1.14 -15.75
C LYS A 78 -3.02 2.62 -15.95
N THR A 79 -2.64 3.19 -17.10
CA THR A 79 -2.89 4.60 -17.42
C THR A 79 -4.39 4.88 -17.50
N VAL A 80 -5.16 4.00 -18.13
CA VAL A 80 -6.62 4.10 -18.20
C VAL A 80 -7.25 3.99 -16.81
N LEU A 81 -6.83 3.01 -16.01
CA LEU A 81 -7.32 2.85 -14.63
C LEU A 81 -7.03 4.09 -13.78
N LEU A 82 -5.82 4.65 -13.86
CA LEU A 82 -5.42 5.82 -13.08
C LEU A 82 -6.02 7.15 -13.59
N ALA A 83 -6.65 7.15 -14.77
CA ALA A 83 -7.43 8.30 -15.23
C ALA A 83 -8.76 8.44 -14.49
N ASN A 84 -9.22 7.41 -13.78
CA ASN A 84 -10.36 7.49 -12.88
C ASN A 84 -9.92 8.05 -11.51
N ASP A 85 -10.61 9.09 -11.04
CA ASP A 85 -10.27 9.80 -9.81
C ASP A 85 -10.35 8.91 -8.57
N ASP A 86 -11.37 8.04 -8.47
CA ASP A 86 -11.52 7.12 -7.34
C ASP A 86 -10.37 6.10 -7.31
N VAL A 87 -10.01 5.53 -8.46
CA VAL A 87 -8.88 4.60 -8.55
C VAL A 87 -7.55 5.28 -8.20
N SER A 88 -7.32 6.48 -8.73
CA SER A 88 -6.13 7.29 -8.40
C SER A 88 -6.06 7.61 -6.90
N ASN A 89 -7.18 8.04 -6.32
CA ASN A 89 -7.31 8.34 -4.91
C ASN A 89 -7.07 7.10 -4.04
N TYR A 90 -7.63 5.94 -4.41
CA TYR A 90 -7.41 4.67 -3.73
C TYR A 90 -5.92 4.31 -3.64
N PHE A 91 -5.18 4.40 -4.75
CA PHE A 91 -3.74 4.13 -4.74
C PHE A 91 -2.95 5.14 -3.90
N MET A 92 -3.31 6.43 -3.95
CA MET A 92 -2.68 7.46 -3.12
C MET A 92 -2.93 7.21 -1.62
N LEU A 93 -4.16 6.90 -1.23
CA LEU A 93 -4.54 6.59 0.15
C LEU A 93 -3.81 5.34 0.64
N GLY A 94 -3.73 4.29 -0.19
CA GLY A 94 -2.96 3.08 0.11
C GLY A 94 -1.49 3.40 0.41
N ARG A 95 -0.85 4.24 -0.42
CA ARG A 95 0.53 4.69 -0.17
C ARG A 95 0.68 5.48 1.13
N LYS A 96 -0.27 6.37 1.44
CA LYS A 96 -0.27 7.12 2.71
C LYS A 96 -0.39 6.18 3.91
N ILE A 97 -1.22 5.15 3.82
CA ILE A 97 -1.37 4.13 4.87
C ILE A 97 -0.08 3.33 5.05
N THR A 98 0.54 2.87 3.95
CA THR A 98 1.83 2.16 4.01
C THR A 98 2.92 3.02 4.63
N PHE A 99 3.06 4.27 4.18
CA PHE A 99 4.05 5.19 4.73
C PHE A 99 3.83 5.42 6.24
N PHE A 100 2.58 5.61 6.64
CA PHE A 100 2.24 5.73 8.06
C PHE A 100 2.59 4.46 8.86
N ALA A 101 2.34 3.27 8.31
CA ALA A 101 2.71 2.01 8.94
C ALA A 101 4.24 1.87 9.09
N ASP A 102 5.01 2.32 8.11
CA ASP A 102 6.47 2.34 8.17
C ASP A 102 7.00 3.32 9.23
N GLU A 103 6.39 4.51 9.36
CA GLU A 103 6.72 5.47 10.41
C GLU A 103 6.44 4.89 11.81
N LEU A 104 5.29 4.23 12.00
CA LEU A 104 4.96 3.57 13.26
C LEU A 104 5.97 2.47 13.59
N ASN A 105 6.29 1.62 12.62
CA ASN A 105 7.31 0.58 12.79
C ASN A 105 8.66 1.17 13.17
N PHE A 106 9.05 2.29 12.57
CA PHE A 106 10.29 2.98 12.90
C PHE A 106 10.30 3.50 14.34
N GLU A 107 9.24 4.19 14.78
CA GLU A 107 9.13 4.72 16.14
C GLU A 107 9.05 3.60 17.21
N LEU A 108 8.31 2.52 16.94
CA LEU A 108 8.28 1.35 17.81
C LEU A 108 9.66 0.69 17.93
N ASN A 109 10.38 0.56 16.82
CA ASN A 109 11.73 0.02 16.81
C ASN A 109 12.72 0.88 17.60
N LYS A 110 12.58 2.21 17.60
CA LYS A 110 13.39 3.09 18.46
C LYS A 110 13.15 2.78 19.93
N ILE A 111 11.89 2.68 20.35
CA ILE A 111 11.52 2.36 21.74
C ILE A 111 12.16 1.03 22.17
N ILE A 112 12.01 -0.02 21.36
CA ILE A 112 12.56 -1.36 21.64
C ILE A 112 14.10 -1.35 21.69
N LYS A 113 14.78 -0.64 20.78
CA LYS A 113 16.25 -0.58 20.76
C LYS A 113 16.83 0.15 21.97
N THR A 114 16.20 1.23 22.43
CA THR A 114 16.59 1.90 23.69
C THR A 114 16.51 0.99 24.91
N GLU A 115 15.67 -0.06 24.88
CA GLU A 115 15.58 -1.04 25.97
C GLU A 115 16.72 -2.06 25.95
N LYS A 116 17.16 -2.51 24.77
CA LYS A 116 18.28 -3.46 24.64
C LYS A 116 19.65 -2.86 25.02
N SER A 117 19.83 -1.54 24.83
CA SER A 117 21.07 -0.85 25.20
C SER A 117 21.14 -0.47 26.68
N GLY A 118 20.07 -0.67 27.46
CA GLY A 118 19.96 -0.34 28.88
C GLY A 118 20.18 -1.51 29.84
N CYS A 119 20.39 -2.73 29.34
CA CYS A 119 20.87 -3.89 30.11
C CYS A 119 22.39 -4.03 29.89
N LYS A 120 23.17 -3.19 30.57
CA LYS A 120 24.56 -3.45 30.93
C LYS A 120 24.78 -2.91 32.33
#